data_AF-A0A4Z0E439-F1
#
_entry.id   AF-A0A4Z0E439-F1
#
_cell.length_a   1.000
_cell.length_b   1.000
_cell.length_c   1.000
_cell.angle_alpha   90.00
_cell.angle_beta   90.00
_cell.angle_gamma   90.00
#
_symmetry.space_group_name_H-M   'P 1'
#
loop_
_entity.id
_entity.type
_entity.pdbx_description
1 polymer ?
#
loop_
_entity_poly.entity_id
_entity_poly.type
_entity_poly.pdbx_seq_one_letter_code
_entity_poly.pdbx_strand_id
1 'polypeptide(L)'
;MNLRHGSSQSLDSARTGALMRRMGRLDSIDDLRVFDAIMRAGSLSGAAQELDVSLTVVSKRLKRLEAQLGVRLLQRTTRQLGLTEEGQEFLGRCRMALDAIQAAEEVCGDGASGVVRVTATAGFAQRQIAPRLPRFLARHPDISVQILTSDDVLDLVERRIDVAMRQAPLADSRLIARAFVPDARVLCASPAYLAKAGTPRDPFDLAGHACLTVGDPAPSQWRLWRGEESVEIPIRSVAGGNDGEICHVGALADLGIAMKAAWDVADDVRTGRLVRILPDWWGGTDRWVRIVYPARLHQPRRVRAFIAFMEDEMTTSLAESADLGLFEAAALAKLQPRIDAVRRRPEPKLAEPRLAEPGLAEAKPA
;
A
#
# COMPACT_ATOMS: atom_id res chain seq x y z
N MET A 1 -77.83 23.58 1.34
CA MET A 1 -76.60 24.41 1.30
C MET A 1 -75.49 23.55 1.91
N ASN A 2 -74.68 22.91 1.06
CA ASN A 2 -73.62 21.97 1.44
C ASN A 2 -72.27 22.70 1.46
N LEU A 3 -71.56 22.72 2.60
CA LEU A 3 -70.16 23.16 2.67
C LEU A 3 -69.30 22.24 3.56
N ARG A 4 -68.67 21.28 2.87
CA ARG A 4 -67.28 20.80 2.96
C ARG A 4 -66.59 20.81 4.34
N HIS A 5 -66.46 19.60 4.92
CA HIS A 5 -65.34 19.19 5.77
C HIS A 5 -64.35 18.38 4.92
N GLY A 6 -63.12 18.86 4.76
CA GLY A 6 -62.07 18.06 4.10
C GLY A 6 -60.89 18.88 3.59
N SER A 7 -60.07 19.44 4.49
CA SER A 7 -58.83 20.13 4.05
C SER A 7 -57.67 20.10 5.06
N SER A 8 -57.70 19.27 6.10
CA SER A 8 -56.62 19.26 7.13
C SER A 8 -55.72 18.03 7.09
N GLN A 9 -56.18 16.87 6.57
CA GLN A 9 -55.35 15.65 6.47
C GLN A 9 -54.42 15.60 5.25
N SER A 10 -54.68 16.34 4.16
CA SER A 10 -53.85 16.26 2.94
C SER A 10 -52.58 17.13 2.98
N LEU A 11 -52.56 18.17 3.82
CA LEU A 11 -51.40 19.06 3.98
C LEU A 11 -50.30 18.44 4.86
N ASP A 12 -50.68 17.56 5.79
CA ASP A 12 -49.73 16.90 6.70
C ASP A 12 -49.02 15.71 6.03
N SER A 13 -49.70 14.97 5.13
CA SER A 13 -49.05 13.94 4.31
C SER A 13 -48.12 14.54 3.25
N ALA A 14 -48.47 15.70 2.69
CA ALA A 14 -47.63 16.42 1.73
C ALA A 14 -46.36 17.00 2.38
N ARG A 15 -46.47 17.50 3.64
CA ARG A 15 -45.32 17.94 4.44
C ARG A 15 -44.44 16.78 4.89
N THR A 16 -45.01 15.65 5.29
CA THR A 16 -44.27 14.42 5.64
C THR A 16 -43.54 13.86 4.41
N GLY A 17 -44.19 13.83 3.24
CA GLY A 17 -43.57 13.44 1.98
C GLY A 17 -42.48 14.40 1.48
N ALA A 18 -42.61 15.70 1.76
CA ALA A 18 -41.55 16.69 1.48
C ALA A 18 -40.36 16.60 2.47
N LEU A 19 -40.62 16.24 3.73
CA LEU A 19 -39.59 16.00 4.75
C LEU A 19 -38.81 14.69 4.49
N MET A 20 -39.51 13.62 4.10
CA MET A 20 -38.89 12.35 3.67
C MET A 20 -38.09 12.49 2.38
N ARG A 21 -38.52 13.35 1.43
CA ARG A 21 -37.71 13.71 0.25
C ARG A 21 -36.44 14.49 0.59
N ARG A 22 -36.34 15.03 1.81
CA ARG A 22 -35.20 15.79 2.34
C ARG A 22 -34.26 14.92 3.18
N MET A 23 -34.74 13.76 3.65
CA MET A 23 -33.92 12.65 4.12
C MET A 23 -33.44 11.86 2.89
N GLY A 24 -32.17 11.43 2.87
CA GLY A 24 -31.55 10.87 1.67
C GLY A 24 -32.39 9.75 1.05
N ARG A 25 -32.46 9.70 -0.29
CA ARG A 25 -33.16 8.65 -1.09
C ARG A 25 -32.67 7.22 -0.81
N LEU A 26 -31.62 7.05 -0.04
CA LEU A 26 -30.93 5.79 0.24
C LEU A 26 -31.39 5.25 1.59
N ASP A 27 -32.17 4.19 1.56
CA ASP A 27 -32.76 3.60 2.78
C ASP A 27 -31.94 2.42 3.33
N SER A 28 -30.90 1.95 2.63
CA SER A 28 -30.18 0.72 3.00
C SER A 28 -28.69 0.76 2.66
N ILE A 29 -27.86 0.62 3.70
CA ILE A 29 -26.40 0.45 3.58
C ILE A 29 -26.07 -0.84 2.83
N ASP A 30 -26.87 -1.90 3.02
CA ASP A 30 -26.67 -3.17 2.32
C ASP A 30 -26.79 -3.05 0.80
N ASP A 31 -27.61 -2.13 0.30
CA ASP A 31 -27.74 -1.94 -1.15
C ASP A 31 -26.48 -1.32 -1.74
N LEU A 32 -25.84 -0.42 -0.99
CA LEU A 32 -24.52 0.12 -1.31
C LEU A 32 -23.45 -0.99 -1.25
N ARG A 33 -23.48 -1.85 -0.22
CA ARG A 33 -22.55 -2.99 -0.09
C ARG A 33 -22.69 -3.97 -1.27
N VAL A 34 -23.92 -4.28 -1.68
CA VAL A 34 -24.20 -5.15 -2.84
C VAL A 34 -23.72 -4.51 -4.14
N PHE A 35 -23.95 -3.20 -4.33
CA PHE A 35 -23.45 -2.50 -5.50
C PHE A 35 -21.92 -2.51 -5.58
N ASP A 36 -21.21 -2.24 -4.48
CA ASP A 36 -19.74 -2.32 -4.46
C ASP A 36 -19.24 -3.75 -4.73
N ALA A 37 -19.89 -4.77 -4.14
CA ALA A 37 -19.54 -6.18 -4.36
C ALA A 37 -19.72 -6.60 -5.83
N ILE A 38 -20.81 -6.18 -6.50
CA ILE A 38 -21.01 -6.40 -7.94
C ILE A 38 -19.84 -5.82 -8.74
N MET A 39 -19.38 -4.63 -8.37
CA MET A 39 -18.26 -3.98 -9.05
C MET A 39 -16.89 -4.60 -8.72
N ARG A 40 -16.72 -5.20 -7.54
CA ARG A 40 -15.53 -5.99 -7.20
C ARG A 40 -15.46 -7.29 -8.00
N ALA A 41 -16.56 -8.02 -8.04
CA ALA A 41 -16.64 -9.34 -8.64
C ALA A 41 -16.82 -9.31 -10.17
N GLY A 42 -17.12 -8.15 -10.77
CA GLY A 42 -17.37 -7.98 -12.20
C GLY A 42 -18.64 -8.66 -12.71
N SER A 43 -19.42 -9.28 -11.82
CA SER A 43 -20.63 -10.02 -12.13
C SER A 43 -21.56 -10.09 -10.92
N LEU A 44 -22.87 -10.21 -11.17
CA LEU A 44 -23.85 -10.38 -10.09
C LEU A 44 -23.68 -11.75 -9.40
N SER A 45 -23.29 -12.79 -10.14
CA SER A 45 -23.04 -14.13 -9.59
C SER A 45 -21.82 -14.16 -8.68
N GLY A 46 -20.74 -13.49 -9.06
CA GLY A 46 -19.56 -13.39 -8.20
C GLY A 46 -19.85 -12.59 -6.92
N ALA A 47 -20.65 -11.53 -7.00
CA ALA A 47 -21.09 -10.79 -5.82
C ALA A 47 -21.97 -11.61 -4.88
N ALA A 48 -22.84 -12.46 -5.44
CA ALA A 48 -23.69 -13.36 -4.68
C ALA A 48 -22.86 -14.38 -3.89
N GLN A 49 -21.81 -14.92 -4.51
CA GLN A 49 -20.85 -15.80 -3.84
C GLN A 49 -20.04 -15.07 -2.76
N GLU A 50 -19.55 -13.86 -3.07
CA GLU A 50 -18.75 -13.06 -2.12
C GLU A 50 -19.54 -12.67 -0.87
N LEU A 51 -20.84 -12.40 -1.01
CA LEU A 51 -21.71 -11.95 0.07
C LEU A 51 -22.51 -13.07 0.75
N ASP A 52 -22.33 -14.33 0.33
CA ASP A 52 -23.09 -15.49 0.80
C ASP A 52 -24.63 -15.29 0.74
N VAL A 53 -25.11 -14.81 -0.41
CA VAL A 53 -26.56 -14.59 -0.66
C VAL A 53 -26.97 -15.11 -2.03
N SER A 54 -28.27 -15.31 -2.24
CA SER A 54 -28.76 -15.72 -3.57
C SER A 54 -28.60 -14.61 -4.62
N LEU A 55 -28.37 -15.03 -5.88
CA LEU A 55 -28.35 -14.12 -7.04
C LEU A 55 -29.62 -13.26 -7.15
N THR A 56 -30.77 -13.82 -6.76
CA THR A 56 -32.06 -13.12 -6.72
C THR A 56 -32.04 -11.95 -5.73
N VAL A 57 -31.42 -12.12 -4.55
CA VAL A 57 -31.25 -11.05 -3.56
C VAL A 57 -30.36 -9.95 -4.11
N VAL A 58 -29.21 -10.30 -4.71
CA VAL A 58 -28.30 -9.33 -5.35
C VAL A 58 -29.02 -8.51 -6.42
N SER A 59 -29.73 -9.18 -7.33
CA SER A 59 -30.46 -8.50 -8.41
C SER A 59 -31.58 -7.59 -7.88
N LYS A 60 -32.32 -8.03 -6.86
CA LYS A 60 -33.41 -7.24 -6.26
C LYS A 60 -32.88 -5.98 -5.56
N ARG A 61 -31.77 -6.09 -4.82
CA ARG A 61 -31.13 -4.97 -4.13
C ARG A 61 -30.56 -3.94 -5.11
N LEU A 62 -29.88 -4.39 -6.17
CA LEU A 62 -29.42 -3.50 -7.24
C LEU A 62 -30.59 -2.73 -7.89
N LYS A 63 -31.66 -3.43 -8.27
CA LYS A 63 -32.85 -2.79 -8.86
C LYS A 63 -33.49 -1.78 -7.91
N ARG A 64 -33.53 -2.10 -6.61
CA ARG A 64 -34.04 -1.18 -5.59
C ARG A 64 -33.19 0.08 -5.48
N LEU A 65 -31.86 -0.07 -5.49
CA LEU A 65 -30.92 1.05 -5.46
C LEU A 65 -31.10 1.96 -6.68
N GLU A 66 -31.15 1.39 -7.89
CA GLU A 66 -31.38 2.17 -9.12
C GLU A 66 -32.74 2.87 -9.10
N ALA A 67 -33.79 2.22 -8.59
CA ALA A 67 -35.11 2.82 -8.46
C ALA A 67 -35.14 3.98 -7.45
N GLN A 68 -34.43 3.85 -6.32
CA GLN A 68 -34.28 4.91 -5.32
C GLN A 68 -33.51 6.12 -5.87
N LEU A 69 -32.45 5.87 -6.64
CA LEU A 69 -31.65 6.94 -7.25
C LEU A 69 -32.31 7.56 -8.48
N GLY A 70 -33.21 6.83 -9.15
CA GLY A 70 -33.86 7.24 -10.38
C GLY A 70 -32.96 7.15 -11.62
N VAL A 71 -31.80 6.48 -11.52
CA VAL A 71 -30.81 6.32 -12.59
C VAL A 71 -30.35 4.87 -12.67
N ARG A 72 -29.94 4.44 -13.86
CA ARG A 72 -29.22 3.17 -14.04
C ARG A 72 -27.76 3.38 -13.68
N LEU A 73 -27.21 2.51 -12.83
CA LEU A 73 -25.80 2.52 -12.47
C LEU A 73 -25.00 1.55 -13.35
N LEU A 74 -25.67 0.53 -13.88
CA LEU A 74 -25.05 -0.51 -14.70
C LEU A 74 -25.66 -0.56 -16.11
N GLN A 75 -24.79 -0.76 -17.09
CA GLN A 75 -25.14 -1.09 -18.46
C GLN A 75 -24.73 -2.53 -18.78
N ARG A 76 -25.65 -3.29 -19.39
CA ARG A 76 -25.34 -4.60 -19.95
C ARG A 76 -24.71 -4.39 -21.31
N THR A 77 -23.42 -4.66 -21.44
CA THR A 77 -22.80 -4.91 -22.74
C THR A 77 -22.69 -6.42 -22.97
N THR A 78 -22.65 -6.86 -24.22
CA THR A 78 -22.69 -8.30 -24.59
C THR A 78 -21.44 -9.09 -24.19
N ARG A 79 -20.46 -8.46 -23.53
CA ARG A 79 -19.23 -9.12 -23.07
C ARG A 79 -18.82 -8.83 -21.62
N GLN A 80 -19.23 -7.71 -21.02
CA GLN A 80 -18.89 -7.36 -19.62
C GLN A 80 -19.96 -6.50 -18.94
N LEU A 81 -20.04 -6.59 -17.62
CA LEU A 81 -20.83 -5.68 -16.78
C LEU A 81 -20.13 -4.31 -16.76
N GLY A 82 -20.72 -3.30 -17.38
CA GLY A 82 -20.16 -1.94 -17.45
C GLY A 82 -20.90 -0.97 -16.53
N LEU A 83 -20.19 0.05 -16.04
CA LEU A 83 -20.82 1.20 -15.36
C LEU A 83 -21.34 2.21 -16.38
N THR A 84 -22.42 2.90 -16.03
CA THR A 84 -22.79 4.18 -16.66
C THR A 84 -21.87 5.29 -16.15
N GLU A 85 -21.91 6.47 -16.76
CA GLU A 85 -21.16 7.64 -16.28
C GLU A 85 -21.59 8.01 -14.84
N GLU A 86 -22.90 8.04 -14.60
CA GLU A 86 -23.47 8.24 -13.27
C GLU A 86 -23.09 7.11 -12.32
N GLY A 87 -23.02 5.87 -12.81
CA GLY A 87 -22.57 4.70 -12.06
C GLY A 87 -21.13 4.84 -11.58
N GLN A 88 -20.24 5.36 -12.44
CA GLN A 88 -18.83 5.58 -12.11
C GLN A 88 -18.68 6.62 -10.99
N GLU A 89 -19.35 7.76 -11.13
CA GLU A 89 -19.32 8.81 -10.10
C GLU A 89 -19.97 8.34 -8.79
N PHE A 90 -21.13 7.68 -8.89
CA PHE A 90 -21.84 7.16 -7.73
C PHE A 90 -21.02 6.10 -6.99
N LEU A 91 -20.31 5.22 -7.70
CA LEU A 91 -19.45 4.20 -7.08
C LEU A 91 -18.34 4.82 -6.24
N GLY A 92 -17.69 5.88 -6.72
CA GLY A 92 -16.69 6.62 -5.95
C GLY A 92 -17.26 7.15 -4.63
N ARG A 93 -18.42 7.81 -4.69
CA ARG A 93 -19.10 8.37 -3.50
C ARG A 93 -19.64 7.27 -2.57
N CYS A 94 -20.18 6.19 -3.13
CA CYS A 94 -20.67 5.02 -2.42
C CYS A 94 -19.58 4.39 -1.55
N ARG A 95 -18.38 4.21 -2.11
CA ARG A 95 -17.23 3.68 -1.37
C ARG A 95 -16.79 4.59 -0.23
N MET A 96 -16.72 5.90 -0.46
CA MET A 96 -16.40 6.86 0.61
C MET A 96 -17.41 6.79 1.76
N ALA A 97 -18.70 6.63 1.45
CA ALA A 97 -19.74 6.48 2.46
C ALA A 97 -19.60 5.16 3.24
N LEU A 98 -19.35 4.04 2.55
CA LEU A 98 -19.13 2.74 3.19
C LEU A 98 -17.87 2.74 4.08
N ASP A 99 -16.78 3.38 3.64
CA ASP A 99 -15.58 3.57 4.46
C ASP A 99 -15.86 4.40 5.70
N ALA A 100 -16.64 5.48 5.58
CA ALA A 100 -17.02 6.33 6.71
C ALA A 100 -17.93 5.60 7.71
N ILE A 101 -18.87 4.80 7.22
CA ILE A 101 -19.72 3.93 8.06
C ILE A 101 -18.85 2.90 8.79
N GLN A 102 -17.95 2.22 8.07
CA GLN A 102 -17.05 1.26 8.69
C GLN A 102 -16.16 1.93 9.75
N ALA A 103 -15.63 3.11 9.47
CA ALA A 103 -14.87 3.89 10.43
C ALA A 103 -15.69 4.29 11.68
N ALA A 104 -16.98 4.57 11.51
CA ALA A 104 -17.90 4.85 12.62
C ALA A 104 -18.21 3.58 13.43
N GLU A 105 -18.46 2.44 12.77
CA GLU A 105 -18.63 1.13 13.41
C GLU A 105 -17.37 0.74 14.19
N GLU A 106 -16.18 1.02 13.63
CA GLU A 106 -14.89 0.83 14.28
C GLU A 106 -14.76 1.63 15.59
N VAL A 107 -15.45 2.76 15.79
CA VAL A 107 -15.45 3.48 17.08
C VAL A 107 -16.05 2.62 18.19
N CYS A 108 -17.09 1.86 17.86
CA CYS A 108 -17.85 1.03 18.80
C CYS A 108 -17.29 -0.39 18.92
N GLY A 109 -16.41 -0.82 18.01
CA GLY A 109 -15.80 -2.16 17.99
C GLY A 109 -14.46 -2.23 18.72
N ASP A 110 -14.17 -3.41 19.30
CA ASP A 110 -12.97 -3.70 20.09
C ASP A 110 -11.71 -4.02 19.26
N GLY A 111 -11.73 -3.87 17.93
CA GLY A 111 -10.60 -4.25 17.09
C GLY A 111 -10.59 -3.65 15.69
N ALA A 112 -9.45 -3.76 15.01
CA ALA A 112 -9.31 -3.41 13.59
C ALA A 112 -9.46 -4.68 12.75
N SER A 113 -10.31 -4.66 11.71
CA SER A 113 -10.59 -5.82 10.86
C SER A 113 -10.71 -5.45 9.38
N GLY A 114 -10.59 -6.44 8.50
CA GLY A 114 -10.76 -6.29 7.04
C GLY A 114 -9.45 -6.30 6.25
N VAL A 115 -9.53 -5.99 4.95
CA VAL A 115 -8.38 -6.03 4.04
C VAL A 115 -7.63 -4.69 4.06
N VAL A 116 -6.32 -4.73 4.24
CA VAL A 116 -5.42 -3.60 3.98
C VAL A 116 -4.74 -3.81 2.64
N ARG A 117 -4.98 -2.90 1.69
CA ARG A 117 -4.36 -2.93 0.36
C ARG A 117 -3.15 -2.01 0.31
N VAL A 118 -1.98 -2.59 0.04
CA VAL A 118 -0.70 -1.90 0.05
C VAL A 118 -0.09 -1.94 -1.34
N THR A 119 0.49 -0.82 -1.81
CA THR A 119 1.41 -0.85 -2.96
C THR A 119 2.83 -0.46 -2.58
N ALA A 120 3.81 -1.13 -3.18
CA ALA A 120 5.23 -0.86 -2.99
C ALA A 120 6.03 -1.28 -4.23
N THR A 121 7.32 -0.97 -4.25
CA THR A 121 8.24 -1.59 -5.22
C THR A 121 8.43 -3.08 -4.89
N ALA A 122 8.82 -3.88 -5.88
CA ALA A 122 8.97 -5.33 -5.70
C ALA A 122 9.95 -5.67 -4.56
N GLY A 123 11.15 -5.09 -4.58
CA GLY A 123 12.14 -5.27 -3.53
C GLY A 123 11.65 -4.89 -2.13
N PHE A 124 10.93 -3.77 -2.01
CA PHE A 124 10.42 -3.32 -0.71
C PHE A 124 9.34 -4.26 -0.17
N ALA A 125 8.43 -4.72 -1.03
CA ALA A 125 7.43 -5.71 -0.65
C ALA A 125 8.08 -7.01 -0.17
N GLN A 126 9.10 -7.50 -0.88
CA GLN A 126 9.74 -8.78 -0.60
C GLN A 126 10.66 -8.74 0.63
N ARG A 127 11.50 -7.70 0.76
CA ARG A 127 12.50 -7.61 1.84
C ARG A 127 11.99 -6.87 3.08
N GLN A 128 11.06 -5.93 2.92
CA GLN A 128 10.60 -5.11 4.03
C GLN A 128 9.20 -5.50 4.52
N ILE A 129 8.22 -5.71 3.64
CA ILE A 129 6.85 -5.99 4.09
C ILE A 129 6.64 -7.47 4.43
N ALA A 130 6.89 -8.37 3.47
CA ALA A 130 6.54 -9.79 3.59
C ALA A 130 7.13 -10.49 4.83
N PRO A 131 8.41 -10.28 5.23
CA PRO A 131 8.98 -10.95 6.40
C PRO A 131 8.33 -10.53 7.72
N ARG A 132 7.67 -9.36 7.75
CA ARG A 132 7.05 -8.79 8.96
C ARG A 132 5.56 -9.11 9.07
N LEU A 133 4.92 -9.58 7.99
CA LEU A 133 3.51 -9.94 7.97
C LEU A 133 3.12 -10.99 9.01
N PRO A 134 3.89 -12.08 9.26
CA PRO A 134 3.50 -13.07 10.25
C PRO A 134 3.26 -12.47 11.65
N ARG A 135 4.15 -11.57 12.09
CA ARG A 135 4.02 -10.86 13.37
C ARG A 135 2.84 -9.89 13.37
N PHE A 136 2.62 -9.18 12.26
CA PHE A 136 1.47 -8.29 12.13
C PHE A 136 0.14 -9.04 12.24
N LEU A 137 -0.01 -10.12 11.48
CA LEU A 137 -1.24 -10.92 11.42
C LEU A 137 -1.49 -11.68 12.73
N ALA A 138 -0.44 -12.07 13.46
CA ALA A 138 -0.58 -12.61 14.80
C ALA A 138 -1.13 -11.57 15.80
N ARG A 139 -0.76 -10.29 15.65
CA ARG A 139 -1.26 -9.18 16.49
C ARG A 139 -2.65 -8.71 16.07
N HIS A 140 -3.02 -8.91 14.81
CA HIS A 140 -4.28 -8.45 14.21
C HIS A 140 -4.92 -9.57 13.38
N PRO A 141 -5.48 -10.60 14.02
CA PRO A 141 -5.96 -11.81 13.33
C PRO A 141 -7.15 -11.56 12.40
N ASP A 142 -7.93 -10.51 12.64
CA ASP A 142 -9.08 -10.13 11.80
C ASP A 142 -8.70 -9.23 10.62
N ILE A 143 -7.41 -8.94 10.43
CA ILE A 143 -6.88 -8.19 9.29
C ILE A 143 -6.28 -9.16 8.28
N SER A 144 -6.53 -8.92 7.00
CA SER A 144 -5.76 -9.52 5.90
C SER A 144 -5.02 -8.43 5.13
N VAL A 145 -3.88 -8.77 4.52
CA VAL A 145 -3.05 -7.81 3.78
C VAL A 145 -2.92 -8.26 2.33
N GLN A 146 -3.22 -7.37 1.39
CA GLN A 146 -3.02 -7.59 -0.04
C GLN A 146 -1.95 -6.62 -0.54
N ILE A 147 -0.88 -7.15 -1.13
CA ILE A 147 0.25 -6.36 -1.62
C ILE A 147 0.25 -6.35 -3.14
N LEU A 148 0.28 -5.17 -3.73
CA LEU A 148 0.47 -4.95 -5.15
C LEU A 148 1.87 -4.38 -5.37
N THR A 149 2.69 -5.05 -6.16
CA THR A 149 4.03 -4.57 -6.50
C THR A 149 4.03 -3.91 -7.86
N SER A 150 4.65 -2.74 -7.96
CA SER A 150 4.84 -2.02 -9.21
C SER A 150 5.93 -0.98 -8.99
N ASP A 151 6.80 -0.73 -9.96
CA ASP A 151 7.74 0.40 -9.89
C ASP A 151 7.12 1.71 -10.37
N ASP A 152 6.01 1.62 -11.12
CA ASP A 152 5.21 2.77 -11.50
C ASP A 152 4.41 3.34 -10.31
N VAL A 153 4.11 4.63 -10.40
CA VAL A 153 3.19 5.29 -9.47
C VAL A 153 1.76 4.93 -9.87
N LEU A 154 1.10 4.11 -9.04
CA LEU A 154 -0.30 3.72 -9.25
C LEU A 154 -1.25 4.78 -8.71
N ASP A 155 -2.37 5.00 -9.41
CA ASP A 155 -3.50 5.76 -8.85
C ASP A 155 -4.13 4.97 -7.70
N LEU A 156 -3.90 5.43 -6.48
CA LEU A 156 -4.37 4.76 -5.26
C LEU A 156 -5.90 4.76 -5.14
N VAL A 157 -6.57 5.76 -5.70
CA VAL A 157 -8.02 5.88 -5.64
C VAL A 157 -8.65 4.91 -6.63
N GLU A 158 -8.21 4.93 -7.89
CA GLU A 158 -8.73 4.06 -8.94
C GLU A 158 -8.49 2.57 -8.62
N ARG A 159 -7.28 2.24 -8.15
CA ARG A 159 -6.89 0.86 -7.81
C ARG A 159 -7.35 0.43 -6.42
N ARG A 160 -8.02 1.30 -5.65
CA ARG A 160 -8.50 1.03 -4.28
C ARG A 160 -7.39 0.59 -3.34
N ILE A 161 -6.24 1.25 -3.43
CA ILE A 161 -5.10 1.01 -2.56
C ILE A 161 -5.25 1.91 -1.33
N ASP A 162 -5.11 1.33 -0.14
CA ASP A 162 -5.24 2.07 1.13
C ASP A 162 -3.97 2.85 1.46
N VAL A 163 -2.81 2.28 1.11
CA VAL A 163 -1.50 2.88 1.39
C VAL A 163 -0.45 2.47 0.35
N ALA A 164 0.38 3.42 -0.07
CA ALA A 164 1.60 3.16 -0.81
C ALA A 164 2.83 3.41 0.06
N MET A 165 3.84 2.56 -0.07
CA MET A 165 5.15 2.72 0.56
C MET A 165 6.20 2.92 -0.54
N ARG A 166 6.69 4.16 -0.69
CA ARG A 166 7.45 4.61 -1.87
C ARG A 166 8.58 5.56 -1.50
N GLN A 167 9.53 5.73 -2.41
CA GLN A 167 10.73 6.58 -2.22
C GLN A 167 10.80 7.74 -3.22
N ALA A 168 9.64 8.17 -3.70
CA ALA A 168 9.51 9.30 -4.60
C ALA A 168 8.67 10.41 -3.94
N PRO A 169 8.96 11.69 -4.22
CA PRO A 169 8.08 12.78 -3.85
C PRO A 169 6.72 12.63 -4.56
N LEU A 170 5.68 13.24 -3.97
CA LEU A 170 4.35 13.25 -4.57
C LEU A 170 4.31 14.12 -5.82
N ALA A 171 3.57 13.67 -6.83
CA ALA A 171 3.18 14.48 -7.98
C ALA A 171 1.76 15.08 -7.84
N ASP A 172 0.94 14.61 -6.88
CA ASP A 172 -0.50 14.90 -6.81
C ASP A 172 -0.92 15.48 -5.45
N SER A 173 -1.68 16.58 -5.47
CA SER A 173 -2.20 17.30 -4.31
C SER A 173 -3.34 16.60 -3.57
N ARG A 174 -3.94 15.54 -4.15
CA ARG A 174 -5.01 14.73 -3.53
C ARG A 174 -4.48 13.63 -2.60
N LEU A 175 -3.16 13.48 -2.52
CA LEU A 175 -2.48 12.47 -1.73
C LEU A 175 -1.77 13.13 -0.55
N ILE A 176 -1.77 12.44 0.59
CA ILE A 176 -0.96 12.82 1.74
C ILE A 176 0.27 11.94 1.74
N ALA A 177 1.45 12.54 1.70
CA ALA A 177 2.72 11.84 1.90
C ALA A 177 3.33 12.23 3.23
N ARG A 178 3.70 11.22 3.99
CA ARG A 178 4.36 11.36 5.28
C ARG A 178 5.69 10.64 5.20
N ALA A 179 6.77 11.31 5.62
CA ALA A 179 8.04 10.65 5.88
C ALA A 179 7.80 9.49 6.86
N PHE A 180 8.28 8.31 6.50
CA PHE A 180 7.95 7.07 7.21
C PHE A 180 9.16 6.53 7.93
N VAL A 181 10.25 6.26 7.19
CA VAL A 181 11.54 5.89 7.77
C VAL A 181 12.67 6.49 6.93
N PRO A 182 13.80 6.88 7.54
CA PRO A 182 14.98 7.28 6.80
C PRO A 182 15.42 6.19 5.85
N ASP A 183 15.94 6.62 4.72
CA ASP A 183 16.63 5.78 3.77
C ASP A 183 17.79 6.56 3.16
N ALA A 184 18.72 5.87 2.51
CA ALA A 184 19.70 6.53 1.69
C ALA A 184 19.94 5.72 0.41
N ARG A 185 20.36 6.41 -0.64
CA ARG A 185 20.91 5.77 -1.82
C ARG A 185 22.42 5.64 -1.65
N VAL A 186 22.91 4.41 -1.62
CA VAL A 186 24.34 4.08 -1.48
C VAL A 186 24.85 3.39 -2.72
N LEU A 187 26.14 3.51 -2.99
CA LEU A 187 26.82 2.74 -4.00
C LEU A 187 27.36 1.44 -3.38
N CYS A 188 27.14 0.34 -4.08
CA CYS A 188 27.60 -0.97 -3.64
C CYS A 188 27.97 -1.87 -4.83
N ALA A 189 28.82 -2.85 -4.56
CA ALA A 189 29.19 -3.90 -5.51
C ALA A 189 29.59 -5.15 -4.74
N SER A 190 29.61 -6.31 -5.40
CA SER A 190 30.14 -7.52 -4.79
C SER A 190 31.67 -7.46 -4.63
N PRO A 191 32.24 -8.16 -3.63
CA PRO A 191 33.69 -8.28 -3.48
C PRO A 191 34.39 -8.84 -4.74
N ALA A 192 33.77 -9.81 -5.43
CA ALA A 192 34.36 -10.46 -6.59
C ALA A 192 34.40 -9.53 -7.82
N TYR A 193 33.39 -8.67 -8.03
CA TYR A 193 33.47 -7.62 -9.03
C TYR A 193 34.62 -6.65 -8.72
N LEU A 194 34.72 -6.17 -7.48
CA LEU A 194 35.75 -5.21 -7.07
C LEU A 194 37.17 -5.80 -7.17
N ALA A 195 37.34 -7.09 -6.89
CA ALA A 195 38.63 -7.77 -7.08
C ALA A 195 39.07 -7.81 -8.55
N LYS A 196 38.13 -7.91 -9.48
CA LYS A 196 38.39 -7.94 -10.93
C LYS A 196 38.55 -6.56 -11.55
N ALA A 197 37.69 -5.61 -11.18
CA ALA A 197 37.59 -4.30 -11.82
C ALA A 197 38.35 -3.19 -11.06
N GLY A 198 38.81 -3.46 -9.84
CA GLY A 198 39.31 -2.44 -8.92
C GLY A 198 38.20 -1.82 -8.07
N THR A 199 38.58 -1.14 -6.99
CA THR A 199 37.64 -0.42 -6.12
C THR A 199 37.73 1.09 -6.36
N PRO A 200 36.64 1.75 -6.77
CA PRO A 200 36.59 3.21 -6.88
C PRO A 200 36.98 3.90 -5.58
N ARG A 201 37.87 4.90 -5.68
CA ARG A 201 38.26 5.74 -4.54
C ARG A 201 37.71 7.16 -4.66
N ASP A 202 37.43 7.58 -5.88
CA ASP A 202 36.81 8.86 -6.21
C ASP A 202 35.55 8.64 -7.07
N PRO A 203 34.50 9.48 -6.95
CA PRO A 203 33.32 9.41 -7.83
C PRO A 203 33.63 9.32 -9.32
N PHE A 204 34.65 10.04 -9.81
CA PHE A 204 35.00 10.05 -11.23
C PHE A 204 35.53 8.70 -11.73
N ASP A 205 36.03 7.84 -10.84
CA ASP A 205 36.45 6.48 -11.19
C ASP A 205 35.28 5.65 -11.74
N LEU A 206 34.03 5.97 -11.38
CA LEU A 206 32.83 5.25 -11.84
C LEU A 206 32.69 5.22 -13.37
N ALA A 207 33.26 6.20 -14.08
CA ALA A 207 33.27 6.23 -15.55
C ALA A 207 34.00 5.01 -16.15
N GLY A 208 34.95 4.42 -15.41
CA GLY A 208 35.68 3.20 -15.80
C GLY A 208 34.96 1.89 -15.46
N HIS A 209 33.84 1.95 -14.74
CA HIS A 209 33.16 0.76 -14.22
C HIS A 209 31.86 0.42 -14.97
N ALA A 210 31.48 -0.85 -14.90
CA ALA A 210 30.13 -1.28 -15.23
C ALA A 210 29.15 -0.77 -14.17
N CYS A 211 28.11 -0.05 -14.59
CA CYS A 211 27.07 0.45 -13.71
C CYS A 211 25.72 -0.23 -14.00
N LEU A 212 24.97 -0.53 -12.95
CA LEU A 212 23.63 -1.11 -13.00
C LEU A 212 22.60 -0.04 -12.66
N THR A 213 21.71 0.27 -13.59
CA THR A 213 20.87 1.47 -13.51
C THR A 213 19.38 1.16 -13.54
N VAL A 214 18.61 1.86 -12.70
CA VAL A 214 17.15 1.85 -12.75
C VAL A 214 16.67 3.07 -13.55
N GLY A 215 15.84 2.85 -14.57
CA GLY A 215 15.27 3.89 -15.43
C GLY A 215 15.02 3.41 -16.86
N ASP A 216 14.01 3.97 -17.51
CA ASP A 216 13.73 3.80 -18.94
C ASP A 216 13.38 5.18 -19.55
N PRO A 217 14.27 5.77 -20.38
CA PRO A 217 15.56 5.23 -20.80
C PRO A 217 16.56 5.14 -19.64
N ALA A 218 17.53 4.23 -19.76
CA ALA A 218 18.60 4.08 -18.78
C ALA A 218 19.38 5.41 -18.61
N PRO A 219 19.66 5.85 -17.37
CA PRO A 219 20.41 7.07 -17.13
C PRO A 219 21.85 6.94 -17.63
N SER A 220 22.36 7.98 -18.26
CA SER A 220 23.76 8.10 -18.71
C SER A 220 24.67 8.73 -17.65
N GLN A 221 24.11 9.20 -16.53
CA GLN A 221 24.84 9.87 -15.47
C GLN A 221 24.24 9.61 -14.10
N TRP A 222 25.09 9.65 -13.07
CA TRP A 222 24.67 9.71 -11.68
C TRP A 222 25.08 11.03 -11.06
N ARG A 223 24.20 11.56 -10.21
CA ARG A 223 24.51 12.66 -9.32
C ARG A 223 24.74 12.11 -7.93
N LEU A 224 25.89 12.43 -7.35
CA LEU A 224 26.25 12.04 -5.99
C LEU A 224 26.40 13.28 -5.12
N TRP A 225 26.03 13.13 -3.86
CA TRP A 225 26.05 14.20 -2.87
C TRP A 225 26.95 13.86 -1.68
N ARG A 226 27.66 14.88 -1.18
CA ARG A 226 28.42 14.87 0.08
C ARG A 226 28.11 16.16 0.84
N GLY A 227 27.18 16.07 1.79
CA GLY A 227 26.61 17.27 2.42
C GLY A 227 25.83 18.10 1.40
N GLU A 228 26.18 19.38 1.28
CA GLU A 228 25.60 20.31 0.28
C GLU A 228 26.32 20.25 -1.07
N GLU A 229 27.50 19.61 -1.14
CA GLU A 229 28.25 19.42 -2.38
C GLU A 229 27.63 18.32 -3.23
N SER A 230 27.62 18.51 -4.56
CA SER A 230 27.21 17.49 -5.51
C SER A 230 28.13 17.42 -6.71
N VAL A 231 28.38 16.21 -7.20
CA VAL A 231 29.08 15.94 -8.46
C VAL A 231 28.19 15.13 -9.39
N GLU A 232 28.32 15.36 -10.69
CA GLU A 232 27.63 14.62 -11.74
C GLU A 232 28.67 13.83 -12.54
N ILE A 233 28.51 12.51 -12.59
CA ILE A 233 29.48 11.60 -13.19
C ILE A 233 28.83 10.87 -14.36
N PRO A 234 29.45 10.86 -15.55
CA PRO A 234 29.02 9.99 -16.63
C PRO A 234 29.23 8.52 -16.23
N ILE A 235 28.24 7.69 -16.50
CA ILE A 235 28.29 6.26 -16.19
C ILE A 235 28.08 5.42 -17.44
N ARG A 236 28.63 4.21 -17.41
CA ARG A 236 28.34 3.20 -18.43
C ARG A 236 27.33 2.21 -17.86
N SER A 237 26.06 2.43 -18.16
CA SER A 237 25.01 1.44 -17.86
C SER A 237 25.24 0.18 -18.70
N VAL A 238 25.44 -0.97 -18.05
CA VAL A 238 25.63 -2.26 -18.74
C VAL A 238 24.39 -3.15 -18.65
N ALA A 239 23.54 -2.90 -17.68
CA ALA A 239 22.27 -3.57 -17.47
C ALA A 239 21.37 -2.69 -16.59
N GLY A 240 20.07 -2.81 -16.79
CA GLY A 240 19.11 -1.96 -16.11
C GLY A 240 17.68 -2.25 -16.52
N GLY A 241 16.75 -1.50 -15.95
CA GLY A 241 15.33 -1.59 -16.24
C GLY A 241 14.53 -0.68 -15.33
N ASN A 242 13.20 -0.80 -15.36
CA ASN A 242 12.33 -0.07 -14.45
C ASN A 242 12.26 -0.71 -13.04
N ASP A 243 12.72 -1.95 -12.88
CA ASP A 243 12.74 -2.68 -11.60
C ASP A 243 14.12 -2.64 -10.93
N GLY A 244 14.14 -2.17 -9.69
CA GLY A 244 15.34 -2.13 -8.86
C GLY A 244 15.92 -3.50 -8.48
N GLU A 245 15.14 -4.58 -8.60
CA GLU A 245 15.59 -5.95 -8.34
C GLU A 245 16.64 -6.42 -9.35
N ILE A 246 16.50 -6.02 -10.61
CA ILE A 246 17.45 -6.36 -11.67
C ILE A 246 18.86 -5.86 -11.29
N CYS A 247 18.94 -4.64 -10.77
CA CYS A 247 20.20 -4.05 -10.33
C CYS A 247 20.76 -4.75 -9.09
N HIS A 248 19.90 -5.17 -8.15
CA HIS A 248 20.35 -5.89 -6.96
C HIS A 248 20.92 -7.26 -7.32
N VAL A 249 20.16 -8.09 -8.04
CA VAL A 249 20.61 -9.42 -8.45
C VAL A 249 21.86 -9.32 -9.32
N GLY A 250 21.92 -8.34 -10.22
CA GLY A 250 23.12 -8.08 -11.03
C GLY A 250 24.35 -7.72 -10.20
N ALA A 251 24.20 -6.92 -9.13
CA ALA A 251 25.32 -6.56 -8.26
C ALA A 251 25.84 -7.78 -7.49
N LEU A 252 24.93 -8.64 -7.01
CA LEU A 252 25.28 -9.91 -6.35
C LEU A 252 25.92 -10.92 -7.32
N ALA A 253 25.61 -10.83 -8.60
CA ALA A 253 26.16 -11.67 -9.67
C ALA A 253 27.42 -11.08 -10.32
N ASP A 254 28.12 -10.19 -9.61
CA ASP A 254 29.40 -9.59 -10.02
C ASP A 254 29.36 -8.76 -11.31
N LEU A 255 28.18 -8.27 -11.70
CA LEU A 255 28.01 -7.59 -12.99
C LEU A 255 28.50 -6.14 -12.98
N GLY A 256 28.45 -5.47 -11.83
CA GLY A 256 28.80 -4.06 -11.74
C GLY A 256 28.47 -3.40 -10.41
N ILE A 257 28.63 -2.08 -10.41
CA ILE A 257 28.28 -1.19 -9.31
C ILE A 257 26.79 -0.84 -9.43
N ALA A 258 26.06 -0.94 -8.32
CA ALA A 258 24.67 -0.51 -8.24
C ALA A 258 24.52 0.63 -7.23
N MET A 259 23.66 1.59 -7.57
CA MET A 259 23.16 2.60 -6.63
C MET A 259 21.82 2.14 -6.06
N LYS A 260 21.80 1.75 -4.79
CA LYS A 260 20.67 1.04 -4.15
C LYS A 260 20.22 1.72 -2.86
N ALA A 261 18.99 1.43 -2.47
CA ALA A 261 18.46 1.87 -1.19
C ALA A 261 19.16 1.13 -0.05
N ALA A 262 19.40 1.80 1.06
CA ALA A 262 20.09 1.24 2.21
C ALA A 262 19.32 0.05 2.80
N TRP A 263 17.99 0.15 2.92
CA TRP A 263 17.14 -0.98 3.35
C TRP A 263 17.21 -2.20 2.42
N ASP A 264 17.63 -2.00 1.18
CA ASP A 264 17.60 -3.03 0.14
C ASP A 264 18.85 -3.92 0.16
N VAL A 265 19.98 -3.36 0.60
CA VAL A 265 21.30 -4.01 0.62
C VAL A 265 21.86 -4.20 2.02
N ALA A 266 21.12 -3.85 3.08
CA ALA A 266 21.60 -3.93 4.45
C ALA A 266 22.05 -5.34 4.83
N ASP A 267 21.26 -6.37 4.52
CA ASP A 267 21.61 -7.76 4.82
C ASP A 267 22.80 -8.23 3.99
N ASP A 268 22.90 -7.80 2.74
CA ASP A 268 24.03 -8.12 1.86
C ASP A 268 25.34 -7.52 2.33
N VAL A 269 25.29 -6.28 2.81
CA VAL A 269 26.46 -5.61 3.40
C VAL A 269 26.84 -6.25 4.72
N ARG A 270 25.86 -6.55 5.58
CA ARG A 270 26.09 -7.27 6.85
C ARG A 270 26.73 -8.63 6.66
N THR A 271 26.32 -9.37 5.63
CA THR A 271 26.83 -10.71 5.31
C THR A 271 28.06 -10.69 4.40
N GLY A 272 28.53 -9.51 3.98
CA GLY A 272 29.68 -9.35 3.11
C GLY A 272 29.45 -9.77 1.64
N ARG A 273 28.21 -10.02 1.23
CA ARG A 273 27.86 -10.30 -0.18
C ARG A 273 27.98 -9.07 -1.06
N LEU A 274 27.68 -7.89 -0.49
CA LEU A 274 27.93 -6.59 -1.10
C LEU A 274 28.80 -5.76 -0.17
N VAL A 275 29.53 -4.81 -0.74
CA VAL A 275 30.36 -3.86 0.00
C VAL A 275 29.92 -2.45 -0.40
N ARG A 276 29.70 -1.59 0.59
CA ARG A 276 29.49 -0.16 0.36
C ARG A 276 30.78 0.46 -0.17
N ILE A 277 30.70 1.17 -1.28
CA ILE A 277 31.81 1.94 -1.86
C ILE A 277 31.51 3.44 -1.80
N LEU A 278 32.56 4.27 -1.86
CA LEU A 278 32.45 5.73 -1.79
C LEU A 278 31.58 6.19 -0.59
N PRO A 279 31.94 5.84 0.66
CA PRO A 279 31.07 5.99 1.83
C PRO A 279 30.72 7.44 2.20
N ASP A 280 31.44 8.42 1.67
CA ASP A 280 31.14 9.85 1.86
C ASP A 280 30.11 10.36 0.86
N TRP A 281 29.77 9.56 -0.15
CA TRP A 281 28.91 9.92 -1.27
C TRP A 281 27.59 9.17 -1.22
N TRP A 282 26.53 9.86 -1.67
CA TRP A 282 25.17 9.37 -1.61
C TRP A 282 24.39 9.71 -2.88
N GLY A 283 23.46 8.85 -3.26
CA GLY A 283 22.61 9.00 -4.46
C GLY A 283 21.32 9.79 -4.27
N GLY A 284 21.23 10.63 -3.23
CA GLY A 284 20.05 11.46 -2.95
C GLY A 284 20.28 12.41 -1.77
N THR A 285 19.75 13.63 -1.83
CA THR A 285 19.53 14.47 -0.64
C THR A 285 18.21 14.12 0.06
N ASP A 286 17.24 13.60 -0.70
CA ASP A 286 15.98 13.10 -0.17
C ASP A 286 16.13 11.65 0.29
N ARG A 287 16.07 11.48 1.62
CA ARG A 287 16.55 10.32 2.34
C ARG A 287 15.44 9.67 3.16
N TRP A 288 14.29 9.44 2.54
CA TRP A 288 13.12 8.91 3.21
C TRP A 288 12.36 7.91 2.34
N VAL A 289 11.97 6.79 2.94
CA VAL A 289 10.74 6.10 2.53
C VAL A 289 9.57 6.95 3.00
N ARG A 290 8.57 7.10 2.15
CA ARG A 290 7.31 7.77 2.43
C ARG A 290 6.17 6.78 2.41
N ILE A 291 5.23 7.03 3.30
CA ILE A 291 3.89 6.47 3.21
C ILE A 291 3.01 7.49 2.50
N VAL A 292 2.30 7.04 1.47
CA VAL A 292 1.35 7.82 0.70
C VAL A 292 -0.03 7.20 0.83
N TYR A 293 -1.05 8.00 1.09
CA TYR A 293 -2.43 7.52 1.09
C TYR A 293 -3.37 8.61 0.58
N PRO A 294 -4.56 8.24 0.05
CA PRO A 294 -5.57 9.21 -0.35
C PRO A 294 -5.95 10.14 0.81
N ALA A 295 -6.09 11.44 0.53
CA ALA A 295 -6.61 12.39 1.52
C ALA A 295 -8.09 12.05 1.83
N ARG A 296 -8.31 11.28 2.90
CA ARG A 296 -9.65 10.94 3.41
C ARG A 296 -9.88 11.63 4.75
N LEU A 297 -11.14 11.99 5.03
CA LEU A 297 -11.57 12.52 6.33
C LEU A 297 -11.26 11.56 7.49
N HIS A 298 -11.25 10.24 7.23
CA HIS A 298 -10.89 9.23 8.21
C HIS A 298 -10.02 8.13 7.58
N GLN A 299 -8.90 7.80 8.23
CA GLN A 299 -8.10 6.63 7.88
C GLN A 299 -8.57 5.44 8.72
N PRO A 300 -8.99 4.32 8.11
CA PRO A 300 -9.50 3.15 8.83
C PRO A 300 -8.50 2.61 9.87
N ARG A 301 -8.99 2.08 11.00
CA ARG A 301 -8.16 1.53 12.09
C ARG A 301 -7.19 0.45 11.58
N ARG A 302 -7.63 -0.40 10.65
CA ARG A 302 -6.78 -1.45 10.04
C ARG A 302 -5.56 -0.87 9.32
N VAL A 303 -5.73 0.24 8.61
CA VAL A 303 -4.66 0.91 7.86
C VAL A 303 -3.72 1.60 8.84
N ARG A 304 -4.26 2.30 9.85
CA ARG A 304 -3.46 2.90 10.92
C ARG A 304 -2.62 1.87 11.68
N ALA A 305 -3.22 0.72 12.01
CA ALA A 305 -2.55 -0.38 12.69
C ALA A 305 -1.38 -0.92 11.85
N PHE A 306 -1.62 -1.17 10.55
CA PHE A 306 -0.58 -1.63 9.62
C PHE A 306 0.56 -0.61 9.49
N ILE A 307 0.24 0.67 9.29
CA ILE A 307 1.23 1.74 9.19
C ILE A 307 2.07 1.84 10.46
N ALA A 308 1.43 1.87 11.64
CA ALA A 308 2.12 1.97 12.92
C ALA A 308 3.03 0.76 13.17
N PHE A 309 2.55 -0.45 12.87
CA PHE A 309 3.33 -1.67 12.99
C PHE A 309 4.58 -1.64 12.08
N MET A 310 4.39 -1.31 10.80
CA MET A 310 5.50 -1.24 9.85
C MET A 310 6.51 -0.16 10.24
N GLU A 311 6.05 0.97 10.80
CA GLU A 311 6.93 2.06 11.27
C GLU A 311 7.82 1.58 12.41
N ASP A 312 7.27 0.83 13.35
CA ASP A 312 7.99 0.33 14.51
C ASP A 312 9.00 -0.77 14.12
N GLU A 313 8.60 -1.73 13.28
CA GLU A 313 9.48 -2.80 12.81
C GLU A 313 10.63 -2.28 11.93
N MET A 314 10.36 -1.29 11.06
CA MET A 314 11.42 -0.71 10.23
C MET A 314 12.36 0.19 11.02
N THR A 315 11.84 0.96 11.98
CA THR A 315 12.68 1.74 12.90
C THR A 315 13.65 0.84 13.67
N THR A 316 13.18 -0.33 14.10
CA THR A 316 14.03 -1.33 14.79
C THR A 316 15.11 -1.88 13.87
N SER A 317 14.73 -2.29 12.65
CA SER A 317 15.67 -2.82 11.66
C SER A 317 16.74 -1.79 11.22
N LEU A 318 16.37 -0.51 11.15
CA LEU A 318 17.33 0.58 10.93
C LEU A 318 18.34 0.70 12.07
N ALA A 319 17.89 0.58 13.32
CA ALA A 319 18.78 0.63 14.49
C ALA A 319 19.79 -0.53 14.49
N GLU A 320 19.37 -1.72 14.04
CA GLU A 320 20.21 -2.92 13.90
C GLU A 320 21.16 -2.86 12.69
N SER A 321 21.01 -1.86 11.83
CA SER A 321 21.82 -1.64 10.64
C SER A 321 22.65 -0.35 10.73
N ALA A 322 22.67 0.30 11.90
CA ALA A 322 23.28 1.60 12.10
C ALA A 322 24.81 1.58 11.96
N ASP A 323 25.44 0.44 12.29
CA ASP A 323 26.87 0.19 12.24
C ASP A 323 27.39 -0.09 10.82
N LEU A 324 26.50 -0.48 9.89
CA LEU A 324 26.87 -0.79 8.51
C LEU A 324 27.29 0.44 7.69
N GLY A 325 27.19 1.63 8.27
CA GLY A 325 27.47 2.89 7.57
C GLY A 325 26.55 3.07 6.37
N LEU A 326 25.31 2.60 6.40
CA LEU A 326 24.36 2.76 5.28
C LEU A 326 23.44 3.97 5.45
N PHE A 327 23.54 4.67 6.58
CA PHE A 327 22.71 5.81 6.93
C PHE A 327 23.58 6.95 7.45
N GLU A 328 23.13 8.19 7.27
CA GLU A 328 23.78 9.33 7.90
C GLU A 328 23.51 9.33 9.42
N ALA A 329 24.55 9.62 10.21
CA ALA A 329 24.43 9.68 11.67
C ALA A 329 23.34 10.67 12.14
N ALA A 330 23.21 11.82 11.45
CA ALA A 330 22.18 12.81 11.77
C ALA A 330 20.74 12.30 11.53
N ALA A 331 20.53 11.43 10.55
CA ALA A 331 19.23 10.82 10.28
C ALA A 331 18.88 9.78 11.36
N LEU A 332 19.86 8.97 11.76
CA LEU A 332 19.71 7.99 12.85
C LEU A 332 19.42 8.69 14.19
N ALA A 333 20.11 9.79 14.50
CA ALA A 333 19.92 10.54 15.73
C ALA A 333 18.48 11.07 15.90
N LYS A 334 17.83 11.50 14.81
CA LYS A 334 16.43 11.93 14.82
C LYS A 334 15.45 10.80 15.16
N LEU A 335 15.83 9.54 14.91
CA LEU A 335 15.01 8.37 15.23
C LEU A 335 15.24 7.80 16.62
N GLN A 336 16.34 8.17 17.30
CA GLN A 336 16.72 7.58 18.58
C GLN A 336 15.59 7.54 19.63
N PRO A 337 14.80 8.61 19.84
CA PRO A 337 13.70 8.57 20.80
C PRO A 337 12.65 7.49 20.48
N ARG A 338 12.42 7.22 19.20
CA ARG A 338 11.46 6.21 18.75
C ARG A 338 12.04 4.81 18.85
N ILE A 339 13.31 4.63 18.50
CA ILE A 339 14.04 3.36 18.71
C ILE A 339 13.93 2.93 20.17
N ASP A 340 14.16 3.87 21.10
CA ASP A 340 14.06 3.62 22.54
C ASP A 340 12.63 3.26 22.97
N ALA A 341 11.63 3.92 22.39
CA ALA A 341 10.22 3.63 22.67
C ALA A 341 9.79 2.24 22.17
N VAL A 342 10.26 1.80 21.00
CA VAL A 342 9.95 0.48 20.45
C VAL A 342 10.60 -0.62 21.28
N ARG A 343 11.88 -0.48 21.66
CA ARG A 343 12.61 -1.45 22.50
C ARG A 343 11.99 -1.69 23.88
N ARG A 344 11.21 -0.73 24.40
CA ARG A 344 10.51 -0.87 25.70
C ARG A 344 9.18 -1.62 25.60
N ARG A 345 8.66 -1.90 24.40
CA ARG A 345 7.40 -2.62 24.24
C ARG A 345 7.63 -4.13 24.38
N PRO A 346 6.78 -4.84 25.14
CA PRO A 346 6.88 -6.29 25.24
C PRO A 346 6.59 -6.94 23.88
N GLU A 347 7.40 -7.91 23.47
CA GLU A 347 7.15 -8.68 22.25
C GLU A 347 5.82 -9.44 22.40
N PRO A 348 4.95 -9.41 21.38
CA PRO A 348 3.78 -10.27 21.37
C PRO A 348 4.25 -11.73 21.30
N LYS A 349 3.75 -12.56 22.23
CA LYS A 349 3.93 -14.01 22.12
C LYS A 349 3.30 -14.46 20.81
N LEU A 350 4.12 -14.91 19.86
CA LEU A 350 3.64 -15.61 18.67
C LEU A 350 2.83 -16.80 19.16
N ALA A 351 1.52 -16.79 18.93
CA ALA A 351 0.69 -17.96 19.21
C ALA A 351 1.20 -19.11 18.34
N GLU A 352 1.47 -20.26 18.95
CA GLU A 352 1.84 -21.47 18.22
C GLU A 352 0.76 -21.75 17.16
N PRO A 353 1.15 -22.12 15.92
CA PRO A 353 0.18 -22.44 14.89
C PRO A 353 -0.71 -23.57 15.42
N ARG A 354 -2.01 -23.30 15.55
CA ARG A 354 -3.01 -24.37 15.74
C ARG A 354 -2.96 -25.23 14.50
N LEU A 355 -2.19 -26.30 14.54
CA LEU A 355 -2.29 -27.38 13.57
C LEU A 355 -3.75 -27.84 13.61
N ALA A 356 -4.43 -27.72 12.47
CA ALA A 356 -5.75 -28.31 12.31
C ALA A 356 -5.62 -29.80 12.60
N GLU A 357 -6.31 -30.30 13.62
CA GLU A 357 -6.37 -31.73 13.89
C GLU A 357 -6.91 -32.44 12.63
N PRO A 358 -6.25 -33.50 12.14
CA PRO A 358 -6.81 -34.28 11.05
C PRO A 358 -8.08 -34.96 11.55
N GLY A 359 -9.22 -34.50 11.05
CA GLY A 359 -10.52 -35.07 11.36
C GLY A 359 -10.53 -36.57 11.06
N LEU A 360 -10.89 -37.36 12.06
CA LEU A 360 -11.16 -38.79 11.93
C LEU A 360 -12.26 -39.00 10.89
N ALA A 361 -11.90 -39.60 9.75
CA ALA A 361 -12.86 -40.24 8.88
C ALA A 361 -13.18 -41.63 9.48
N GLU A 362 -14.32 -41.73 10.17
CA GLU A 362 -14.91 -43.01 10.55
C GLU A 362 -15.30 -43.78 9.27
N ALA A 363 -14.56 -44.86 8.99
CA ALA A 363 -14.98 -45.86 8.03
C ALA A 363 -16.03 -46.78 8.67
N LYS A 364 -17.27 -46.75 8.16
CA LYS A 364 -18.27 -47.79 8.44
C LYS A 364 -17.85 -49.10 7.75
N PRO A 365 -17.86 -50.25 8.45
CA PRO A 365 -17.71 -51.54 7.78
C PRO A 365 -19.05 -51.98 7.16
N ALA A 366 -18.95 -52.74 6.06
CA ALA A 366 -20.04 -53.47 5.43
C ALA A 366 -20.27 -54.82 6.12
#